data_AF-A0A535FUN1-F1
#
_entry.id   AF-A0A535FUN1-F1
#
_cell.length_a   1.000
_cell.length_b   1.000
_cell.length_c   1.000
_cell.angle_alpha   90.00
_cell.angle_beta   90.00
_cell.angle_gamma   90.00
#
_symmetry.space_group_name_H-M   'P 1'
#
loop_
_entity.id
_entity.type
_entity.pdbx_description
1 polymer ?
#
loop_
_entity_poly.entity_id
_entity_poly.type
_entity_poly.pdbx_seq_one_letter_code
_entity_poly.pdbx_strand_id
1 'polypeptide(L)' 'MAFTAVFLKAKHGYVGFIEELPHVNSHGRTIEEARRTLQELIGLVFDAARQSSRELIA' A
#
# COMPACT_ATOMS: atom_id res chain seq x y z
N MET A 1 -1.69 13.17 5.32
CA MET A 1 -1.87 13.02 3.85
C MET A 1 -2.96 11.99 3.63
N ALA A 2 -3.75 12.13 2.57
CA ALA A 2 -4.76 11.16 2.19
C ALA A 2 -4.36 10.53 0.84
N PHE A 3 -4.58 9.23 0.70
CA PHE A 3 -4.33 8.46 -0.53
C PHE A 3 -5.63 7.85 -1.02
N THR A 4 -5.71 7.61 -2.33
CA THR A 4 -6.88 6.99 -2.94
C THR A 4 -6.65 5.50 -3.07
N ALA A 5 -7.38 4.72 -2.26
CA ALA A 5 -7.33 3.26 -2.32
C ALA A 5 -8.47 2.71 -3.18
N VAL A 6 -8.13 1.96 -4.21
CA VAL A 6 -9.08 1.28 -5.09
C VAL A 6 -9.11 -0.20 -4.74
N PHE A 7 -10.32 -0.76 -4.60
CA PHE A 7 -10.54 -2.18 -4.31
C PHE A 7 -11.38 -2.82 -5.41
N LEU A 8 -10.83 -3.87 -6.02
CA LEU A 8 -11.49 -4.62 -7.07
C LEU A 8 -11.80 -6.03 -6.58
N LYS A 9 -13.03 -6.50 -6.80
CA LYS A 9 -13.41 -7.88 -6.52
C LYS A 9 -12.77 -8.80 -7.56
N ALA A 10 -12.10 -9.85 -7.10
CA ALA A 10 -11.46 -10.88 -7.93
C ALA A 10 -12.10 -12.25 -7.67
N LYS A 11 -11.70 -13.26 -8.45
CA LYS A 11 -12.26 -14.63 -8.40
C LYS A 11 -12.25 -15.24 -6.99
N HIS A 12 -11.24 -14.92 -6.18
CA HIS A 12 -11.04 -15.52 -4.85
C HIS A 12 -10.87 -14.48 -3.73
N GLY A 13 -11.39 -13.26 -3.90
CA GLY A 13 -11.29 -12.21 -2.89
C GLY A 13 -11.26 -10.82 -3.49
N TYR A 14 -10.35 -9.98 -2.99
CA TYR A 14 -10.18 -8.59 -3.36
C TYR A 14 -8.72 -8.29 -3.66
N VAL A 15 -8.52 -7.42 -4.65
CA VAL A 15 -7.24 -6.76 -4.94
C VAL A 15 -7.38 -5.31 -4.53
N GLY A 16 -6.43 -4.79 -3.77
CA GLY A 16 -6.35 -3.39 -3.39
C GLY A 16 -5.09 -2.74 -3.97
N PHE A 17 -5.15 -1.47 -4.35
CA PHE A 17 -3.96 -0.68 -4.70
C PHE A 17 -4.17 0.81 -4.42
N ILE A 18 -3.07 1.57 -4.38
CA ILE A 18 -3.09 3.03 -4.20
C ILE A 18 -2.79 3.71 -5.54
N GLU A 19 -3.66 4.60 -6.00
CA GLU A 19 -3.50 5.26 -7.31
C GLU A 19 -2.21 6.06 -7.41
N GLU A 20 -1.84 6.74 -6.33
CA GLU A 20 -0.63 7.57 -6.27
C GLU A 20 0.65 6.76 -6.07
N LEU A 21 0.55 5.47 -5.73
CA LEU A 21 1.68 4.58 -5.44
C LEU A 21 1.51 3.25 -6.20
N PRO A 22 1.88 3.19 -7.50
CA PRO A 22 1.60 2.05 -8.37
C PRO A 22 2.28 0.74 -7.93
N HIS A 23 3.27 0.80 -7.05
CA HIS A 23 3.98 -0.36 -6.51
C HIS A 23 3.38 -0.88 -5.19
N VAL A 24 2.30 -0.28 -4.71
CA VAL A 24 1.66 -0.65 -3.44
C VAL A 24 0.32 -1.29 -3.73
N ASN A 25 0.32 -2.62 -3.70
CA ASN A 25 -0.85 -3.45 -3.94
C ASN A 25 -1.03 -4.51 -2.85
N SER A 26 -2.26 -4.93 -2.64
CA SER A 26 -2.63 -5.96 -1.67
C SER A 26 -3.63 -6.95 -2.27
N HIS A 27 -3.69 -8.12 -1.63
CA HIS A 27 -4.70 -9.13 -1.88
C HIS A 27 -5.28 -9.58 -0.54
N GLY A 28 -6.59 -9.84 -0.51
CA GLY A 28 -7.27 -10.34 0.69
C GLY A 28 -8.51 -11.14 0.31
N ARG A 29 -8.96 -12.05 1.18
CA ARG A 29 -10.23 -12.75 0.98
C ARG A 29 -11.41 -11.82 1.25
N THR A 30 -11.20 -10.79 2.08
CA THR A 30 -12.16 -9.70 2.35
C THR A 30 -11.56 -8.33 1.99
N ILE A 31 -12.41 -7.32 1.86
CA ILE A 31 -11.96 -5.94 1.64
C ILE A 31 -11.15 -5.46 2.86
N GLU A 32 -11.54 -5.88 4.07
CA GLU A 32 -10.87 -5.52 5.33
C GLU A 32 -9.45 -6.07 5.38
N GLU A 33 -9.25 -7.32 4.97
CA GLU A 33 -7.92 -7.92 4.84
C GLU A 33 -7.07 -7.13 3.85
N ALA A 34 -7.58 -6.87 2.64
CA ALA A 34 -6.87 -6.11 1.61
C ALA A 34 -6.52 -4.67 2.07
N ARG A 35 -7.44 -4.01 2.79
CA ARG A 35 -7.27 -2.64 3.29
C ARG A 35 -6.18 -2.58 4.37
N ARG A 36 -6.19 -3.52 5.32
CA ARG A 36 -5.16 -3.58 6.37
C ARG A 36 -3.77 -3.77 5.76
N THR A 37 -3.64 -4.69 4.82
CA THR A 37 -2.36 -4.94 4.13
C THR A 37 -1.88 -3.70 3.36
N LEU A 38 -2.75 -2.93 2.70
CA LEU A 38 -2.34 -1.67 2.07
C LEU A 38 -1.79 -0.68 3.10
N GLN A 39 -2.45 -0.52 4.25
CA GLN A 39 -1.99 0.42 5.29
C GLN A 39 -0.60 0.05 5.82
N GLU A 40 -0.34 -1.24 6.03
CA GLU A 40 0.97 -1.75 6.45
C GLU A 40 2.04 -1.47 5.38
N LEU A 41 1.77 -1.78 4.11
CA LEU A 41 2.70 -1.56 3.00
C LEU A 41 3.03 -0.08 2.80
N ILE A 42 2.05 0.81 2.92
CA ILE A 42 2.27 2.25 2.82
C ILE A 42 3.24 2.73 3.91
N GLY A 43 3.07 2.25 5.15
CA GLY A 43 3.98 2.54 6.26
C GLY A 43 5.42 2.16 5.92
N LEU A 44 5.62 0.92 5.44
CA LEU A 44 6.93 0.41 5.05
C LEU A 44 7.58 1.23 3.92
N VAL A 45 6.81 1.64 2.91
CA VAL A 45 7.31 2.47 1.81
C VAL A 45 7.80 3.83 2.32
N PHE A 46 7.05 4.48 3.21
CA PHE A 46 7.46 5.77 3.77
C PHE A 46 8.67 5.65 4.69
N ASP A 47 8.75 4.58 5.48
CA ASP A 47 9.91 4.35 6.35
C ASP A 47 11.17 4.12 5.51
N ALA A 48 11.08 3.30 4.45
CA ALA A 48 12.17 3.11 3.50
C ALA A 48 12.57 4.43 2.82
N ALA A 49 11.61 5.21 2.35
CA ALA A 49 11.87 6.51 1.71
C ALA A 49 12.57 7.50 2.67
N ARG A 50 12.16 7.54 3.95
CA ARG A 50 12.82 8.37 4.97
C ARG A 50 14.25 7.91 5.22
N GLN A 51 14.47 6.59 5.30
CA GLN A 51 15.81 6.03 5.50
C GLN A 51 16.74 6.39 4.33
N SER A 52 16.32 6.12 3.09
CA SER A 52 17.11 6.49 1.90
C SER A 52 17.37 8.00 1.81
N SER A 53 16.39 8.83 2.18
CA SER A 53 16.58 10.28 2.22
C SER A 53 17.61 10.71 3.27
N ARG A 54 17.71 10.04 4.42
CA ARG A 54 18.72 10.33 5.45
C ARG A 54 20.11 9.96 4.97
N GLU A 55 20.25 8.82 4.29
CA GLU A 55 21.51 8.36 3.71
C GLU A 55 22.03 9.29 2.61
N LEU A 56 21.14 9.91 1.83
CA LEU A 56 21.52 10.85 0.77
C LEU A 56 22.06 12.19 1.28
N ILE A 57 21.65 12.60 2.48
CA ILE A 57 22.00 13.90 3.08
C ILE A 57 23.17 13.78 4.09
N ALA A 58 23.56 12.54 4.44
CA ALA A 58 24.70 12.23 5.30
C ALA A 58 26.02 12.24 4.52
#